data_AF-A0A9P7B9Y0-F1
#
_entry.id   AF-A0A9P7B9Y0-F1
#
_cell.length_a   1.000
_cell.length_b   1.000
_cell.length_c   1.000
_cell.angle_alpha   90.00
_cell.angle_beta   90.00
_cell.angle_gamma   90.00
#
_symmetry.space_group_name_H-M   'P 1'
#
loop_
_entity.id
_entity.type
_entity.pdbx_description
1 polymer ?
#
loop_
_entity_poly.entity_id
_entity_poly.type
_entity_poly.pdbx_seq_one_letter_code
_entity_poly.pdbx_strand_id
1 'polypeptide(L)'
;MIGSGRRNEDINLLLLKQQIPYMLNVSHYMTDLVYVLYYTIKLQDNEQEIIELEGRKTMLCDEIYRLREHFRILLNRSSGSILGIIQEDTNEKEDVTIDKDNESKEEIWRLIQQFKNLITEELLQIVNDINRLIIEKLNGMNSNNDDENIKKLVIQLDNCFYGFLNLNNFIRRIPSSKTFNSDNQDSMKSIVHVIKDELLLSWKIELDLLNCKIFSLISTNEKILNLFRQYQVDNGQTPIEIKKQDNMGSIKEDSEAFIQLISWLKDDQVFGSLVL
;
A
#
# COMPACT_ATOMS: atom_id res chain seq x y z
N MET A 1 2.19 -16.05 -47.66
CA MET A 1 1.05 -15.90 -46.73
C MET A 1 1.63 -15.84 -45.33
N ILE A 2 1.67 -14.64 -44.74
CA ILE A 2 2.20 -14.41 -43.40
C ILE A 2 1.02 -14.65 -42.45
N GLY A 3 0.96 -15.83 -41.83
CA GLY A 3 0.04 -16.10 -40.74
C GLY A 3 0.56 -15.39 -39.50
N SER A 4 -0.10 -14.30 -39.09
CA SER A 4 0.21 -13.61 -37.84
C SER A 4 -0.18 -14.53 -36.67
N GLY A 5 0.79 -15.27 -36.14
CA GLY A 5 0.67 -15.92 -34.84
C GLY A 5 0.54 -14.84 -33.76
N ARG A 6 -0.70 -14.45 -33.43
CA ARG A 6 -0.97 -13.70 -32.21
C ARG A 6 -0.65 -14.65 -31.05
N ARG A 7 0.52 -14.47 -30.44
CA ARG A 7 0.93 -15.12 -29.20
C ARG A 7 -0.22 -14.99 -28.19
N ASN A 8 -0.71 -16.13 -27.73
CA ASN A 8 -1.79 -16.17 -26.77
C ASN A 8 -1.16 -15.97 -25.39
N GLU A 9 -1.02 -14.71 -24.94
CA GLU A 9 -0.56 -14.40 -23.59
C GLU A 9 -1.44 -15.12 -22.57
N ASP A 10 -0.81 -15.83 -21.63
CA ASP A 10 -1.51 -16.52 -20.56
C ASP A 10 -2.20 -15.50 -19.66
N ILE A 11 -3.54 -15.51 -19.69
CA ILE A 11 -4.40 -14.64 -18.88
C ILE A 11 -4.08 -14.77 -17.41
N ASN A 12 -3.77 -15.98 -16.93
CA ASN A 12 -3.41 -16.20 -15.54
C ASN A 12 -2.12 -15.44 -15.19
N LEU A 13 -1.12 -15.49 -16.07
CA LEU A 13 0.11 -14.72 -15.88
C LEU A 13 -0.15 -13.21 -15.91
N LEU A 14 -1.03 -12.73 -16.80
CA LEU A 14 -1.41 -11.32 -16.87
C LEU A 14 -2.14 -10.84 -15.60
N LEU A 15 -3.03 -11.66 -15.05
CA LEU A 15 -3.71 -11.40 -13.78
C LEU A 15 -2.71 -11.34 -12.62
N LEU A 16 -1.79 -12.31 -12.56
CA LEU A 16 -0.74 -12.36 -11.55
C LEU A 16 0.11 -11.07 -11.57
N LYS A 17 0.47 -10.59 -12.77
CA LYS A 17 1.20 -9.32 -12.95
C LYS A 17 0.45 -8.09 -12.40
N GLN A 18 -0.87 -8.14 -12.24
CA GLN A 18 -1.65 -7.07 -11.61
C GLN A 18 -1.86 -7.27 -10.10
N GLN A 19 -1.84 -8.51 -9.62
CA GLN A 19 -1.94 -8.79 -8.19
C GLN A 19 -0.71 -8.31 -7.41
N ILE A 20 0.47 -8.38 -8.01
CA ILE A 20 1.72 -7.88 -7.41
C ILE A 20 1.64 -6.37 -7.08
N PRO A 21 1.39 -5.47 -8.04
CA PRO A 21 1.26 -4.04 -7.76
C PRO A 21 0.07 -3.71 -6.85
N TYR A 22 -1.04 -4.46 -6.94
CA TYR A 22 -2.14 -4.36 -5.98
C TYR A 22 -1.66 -4.58 -4.54
N MET A 23 -0.95 -5.69 -4.29
CA MET A 23 -0.46 -6.02 -2.95
C MET A 23 0.57 -5.01 -2.42
N LEU A 24 1.43 -4.49 -3.30
CA LEU A 24 2.34 -3.40 -2.95
C LEU A 24 1.57 -2.14 -2.53
N ASN A 25 0.54 -1.75 -3.29
CA ASN A 25 -0.28 -0.59 -2.97
C ASN A 25 -1.06 -0.78 -1.65
N VAL A 26 -1.57 -1.98 -1.36
CA VAL A 26 -2.18 -2.28 -0.04
C VAL A 26 -1.17 -2.08 1.08
N SER A 27 0.06 -2.58 0.89
CA SER A 27 1.11 -2.42 1.90
C SER A 27 1.50 -0.95 2.11
N HIS A 28 1.54 -0.14 1.05
CA HIS A 28 1.75 1.30 1.14
C HIS A 28 0.59 2.00 1.84
N TYR A 29 -0.65 1.70 1.47
CA TYR A 29 -1.84 2.25 2.11
C TYR A 29 -1.84 2.00 3.62
N MET A 30 -1.57 0.76 4.05
CA MET A 30 -1.47 0.45 5.47
C MET A 30 -0.33 1.23 6.14
N THR A 31 0.80 1.43 5.45
CA THR A 31 1.91 2.26 5.96
C THR A 31 1.47 3.72 6.14
N ASP A 32 0.75 4.27 5.18
CA ASP A 32 0.18 5.63 5.27
C ASP A 32 -0.78 5.74 6.46
N LEU A 33 -1.60 4.73 6.72
CA LEU A 33 -2.46 4.69 7.91
C LEU A 33 -1.64 4.71 9.22
N VAL A 34 -0.45 4.09 9.28
CA VAL A 34 0.42 4.20 10.45
C VAL A 34 0.92 5.64 10.64
N TYR A 35 1.30 6.33 9.56
CA TYR A 35 1.67 7.75 9.63
C TYR A 35 0.49 8.63 10.09
N VAL A 36 -0.72 8.33 9.61
CA VAL A 36 -1.94 9.04 10.03
C VAL A 36 -2.26 8.76 11.50
N LEU A 37 -2.10 7.52 11.97
CA LEU A 37 -2.22 7.17 13.39
C LEU A 37 -1.20 7.94 14.22
N TYR A 38 0.07 7.97 13.81
CA TYR A 38 1.11 8.74 14.48
C TYR A 38 0.71 10.21 14.63
N TYR A 39 0.30 10.85 13.53
CA TYR A 39 -0.17 12.22 13.56
C TYR A 39 -1.36 12.40 14.52
N THR A 40 -2.36 11.54 14.42
CA THR A 40 -3.57 11.56 15.27
C THR A 40 -3.22 11.40 16.75
N ILE A 41 -2.27 10.52 17.09
CA ILE A 41 -1.76 10.34 18.46
C ILE A 41 -1.15 11.64 18.99
N LYS A 42 -0.34 12.32 18.20
CA LYS A 42 0.32 13.57 18.62
C LYS A 42 -0.65 14.75 18.78
N LEU A 43 -1.85 14.65 18.22
CA LEU A 43 -2.92 15.62 18.46
C LEU A 43 -3.69 15.36 19.76
N GLN A 44 -3.67 14.15 20.32
CA GLN A 44 -4.37 13.86 21.57
C GLN A 44 -3.64 14.44 22.77
N ASP A 45 -4.42 14.87 23.77
CA ASP A 45 -3.93 15.20 25.11
C ASP A 45 -4.42 14.18 26.17
N ASN A 46 -5.39 13.33 25.82
CA ASN A 46 -5.93 12.30 26.71
C ASN A 46 -5.10 11.01 26.67
N GLU A 47 -4.53 10.62 27.80
CA GLU A 47 -3.66 9.44 27.93
C GLU A 47 -4.37 8.13 27.52
N GLN A 48 -5.65 7.96 27.85
CA GLN A 48 -6.39 6.75 27.49
C GLN A 48 -6.58 6.62 25.97
N GLU A 49 -6.82 7.74 25.29
CA GLU A 49 -6.95 7.77 23.83
C GLU A 49 -5.61 7.54 23.14
N ILE A 50 -4.52 8.08 23.71
CA ILE A 50 -3.16 7.83 23.24
C ILE A 50 -2.84 6.34 23.32
N ILE A 51 -3.12 5.69 24.45
CA ILE A 51 -2.87 4.25 24.64
C ILE A 51 -3.67 3.42 23.64
N GLU A 52 -4.95 3.75 23.41
CA GLU A 52 -5.78 3.06 22.43
C GLU A 52 -5.19 3.17 21.02
N LEU A 53 -4.85 4.38 20.58
CA LEU A 53 -4.30 4.64 19.25
C LEU A 53 -2.91 4.00 19.06
N GLU A 54 -2.05 4.03 20.07
CA GLU A 54 -0.75 3.35 20.06
C GLU A 54 -0.91 1.82 19.95
N GLY A 55 -1.90 1.25 20.64
CA GLY A 55 -2.27 -0.16 20.50
C GLY A 55 -2.70 -0.50 19.07
N ARG A 56 -3.52 0.35 18.44
CA ARG A 56 -3.94 0.18 17.03
C ARG A 56 -2.78 0.34 16.05
N LYS A 57 -1.88 1.29 16.31
CA LYS A 57 -0.65 1.50 15.52
C LYS A 57 0.22 0.25 15.54
N THR A 58 0.47 -0.30 16.73
CA THR A 58 1.26 -1.53 16.91
C THR A 58 0.64 -2.71 16.18
N MET A 59 -0.66 -2.94 16.37
CA MET A 59 -1.41 -4.00 15.69
C MET A 59 -1.32 -3.87 14.16
N LEU A 60 -1.43 -2.65 13.62
CA LEU A 60 -1.32 -2.43 12.19
C LEU A 60 0.09 -2.71 11.66
N CYS A 61 1.12 -2.29 12.38
CA CYS A 61 2.51 -2.58 12.00
C CYS A 61 2.79 -4.09 11.95
N ASP A 62 2.28 -4.86 12.91
CA ASP A 62 2.40 -6.33 12.91
C ASP A 62 1.73 -6.95 11.68
N GLU A 63 0.56 -6.44 11.29
CA GLU A 63 -0.14 -6.90 10.09
C GLU A 63 0.58 -6.48 8.80
N ILE A 64 1.18 -5.29 8.75
CA ILE A 64 2.05 -4.88 7.63
C ILE A 64 3.22 -5.85 7.50
N TYR A 65 3.89 -6.17 8.61
CA TYR A 65 5.02 -7.09 8.63
C TYR A 65 4.61 -8.48 8.13
N ARG A 66 3.53 -9.05 8.69
CA ARG A 66 2.99 -10.35 8.26
C ARG A 66 2.64 -10.36 6.78
N LEU A 67 1.95 -9.32 6.31
CA LEU A 67 1.56 -9.20 4.91
C LEU A 67 2.78 -9.14 3.99
N ARG A 68 3.76 -8.28 4.31
CA ARG A 68 5.00 -8.14 3.53
C ARG A 68 5.82 -9.42 3.51
N GLU A 69 5.92 -10.11 4.64
CA GLU A 69 6.66 -11.37 4.71
C GLU A 69 5.99 -12.47 3.88
N HIS A 70 4.67 -12.63 4.00
CA HIS A 70 3.93 -13.58 3.16
C HIS A 70 4.03 -13.24 1.67
N PHE A 71 3.90 -11.95 1.34
CA PHE A 71 4.07 -11.45 -0.03
C PHE A 71 5.48 -11.76 -0.57
N ARG A 72 6.54 -11.52 0.22
CA ARG A 72 7.93 -11.84 -0.12
C ARG A 72 8.14 -13.34 -0.33
N ILE A 73 7.59 -14.18 0.53
CA ILE A 73 7.66 -15.65 0.40
C ILE A 73 7.01 -16.09 -0.92
N LEU A 74 5.83 -15.55 -1.25
CA LEU A 74 5.14 -15.87 -2.51
C LEU A 74 5.94 -15.39 -3.72
N LEU A 75 6.49 -14.18 -3.69
CA LEU A 75 7.35 -13.68 -4.75
C LEU A 75 8.58 -14.58 -4.95
N ASN A 76 9.28 -14.94 -3.87
CA ASN A 76 10.47 -15.79 -3.95
C ASN A 76 10.18 -17.20 -4.49
N ARG A 77 9.04 -17.79 -4.10
CA ARG A 77 8.57 -19.06 -4.68
C ARG A 77 8.23 -18.91 -6.15
N SER A 78 7.57 -17.81 -6.50
CA SER A 78 7.18 -17.52 -7.88
C SER A 78 8.36 -17.18 -8.78
N SER A 79 9.47 -16.61 -8.27
CA SER A 79 10.63 -16.25 -9.10
C SER A 79 11.25 -17.46 -9.80
N GLY A 80 11.25 -18.65 -9.20
CA GLY A 80 11.71 -19.88 -9.86
C GLY A 80 10.76 -20.34 -10.97
N SER A 81 9.44 -20.29 -10.71
CA SER A 81 8.38 -20.70 -11.65
C SER A 81 8.22 -19.70 -12.82
N ILE A 82 8.18 -18.40 -12.52
CA ILE A 82 8.03 -17.31 -13.48
C ILE A 82 9.26 -17.20 -14.40
N LEU A 83 10.49 -17.38 -13.89
CA LEU A 83 11.68 -17.40 -14.76
C LEU A 83 11.70 -18.62 -15.70
N GLY A 84 11.23 -19.79 -15.25
CA GLY A 84 11.11 -20.97 -16.12
C GLY A 84 10.18 -20.72 -17.31
N ILE A 85 9.02 -20.11 -17.05
CA ILE A 85 8.00 -19.80 -18.06
C ILE A 85 8.46 -18.68 -19.02
N ILE A 86 9.14 -17.65 -18.51
CA ILE A 86 9.72 -16.57 -19.36
C ILE A 86 10.87 -17.10 -20.24
N GLN A 87 11.63 -18.10 -19.77
CA GLN A 87 12.71 -18.72 -20.54
C GLN A 87 12.19 -19.67 -21.63
N GLU A 88 11.10 -20.40 -21.37
CA GLU A 88 10.39 -21.21 -22.37
C GLU A 88 9.84 -20.35 -23.53
N ASP A 89 9.41 -19.12 -23.25
CA ASP A 89 8.99 -18.13 -24.27
C ASP A 89 10.15 -17.63 -25.17
N THR A 90 11.41 -17.88 -24.81
CA THR A 90 12.60 -17.41 -25.56
C THR A 90 13.37 -18.48 -26.33
N ASN A 91 13.12 -19.77 -26.09
CA ASN A 91 13.84 -20.86 -26.77
C ASN A 91 12.90 -21.68 -27.65
N GLU A 92 12.86 -21.37 -28.94
CA GLU A 92 12.41 -22.31 -29.97
C GLU A 92 13.37 -23.52 -29.99
N LYS A 93 12.94 -24.67 -29.44
CA LYS A 93 12.98 -26.00 -30.08
C LYS A 93 12.79 -27.16 -29.09
N GLU A 94 12.12 -28.18 -29.65
CA GLU A 94 12.15 -29.61 -29.31
C GLU A 94 11.22 -30.11 -28.19
N ASP A 95 10.11 -30.71 -28.65
CA ASP A 95 9.55 -32.00 -28.19
C ASP A 95 9.77 -32.36 -26.71
N VAL A 96 9.09 -31.65 -25.81
CA VAL A 96 8.98 -32.03 -24.39
C VAL A 96 7.54 -31.89 -23.92
N THR A 97 6.87 -33.05 -23.85
CA THR A 97 5.79 -33.46 -22.94
C THR A 97 4.70 -32.43 -22.57
N ILE A 98 3.49 -32.70 -23.08
CA ILE A 98 2.18 -32.12 -22.69
C ILE A 98 1.96 -32.06 -21.15
N ASP A 99 2.68 -32.88 -20.37
CA ASP A 99 2.59 -32.89 -18.89
C ASP A 99 3.25 -31.69 -18.20
N LYS A 100 4.34 -31.11 -18.74
CA LYS A 100 5.04 -29.97 -18.10
C LYS A 100 4.27 -28.65 -18.25
N ASP A 101 3.67 -28.41 -19.41
CA ASP A 101 2.82 -27.23 -19.66
C ASP A 101 1.60 -27.16 -18.73
N ASN A 102 1.04 -28.32 -18.36
CA ASN A 102 -0.10 -28.40 -17.45
C ASN A 102 0.32 -28.18 -15.99
N GLU A 103 1.51 -28.64 -15.60
CA GLU A 103 2.07 -28.42 -14.27
C GLU A 103 2.39 -26.93 -14.03
N SER A 104 2.99 -26.24 -15.01
CA SER A 104 3.28 -24.80 -14.94
C SER A 104 2.01 -23.95 -14.83
N LYS A 105 0.95 -24.27 -15.59
CA LYS A 105 -0.35 -23.55 -15.51
C LYS A 105 -1.06 -23.78 -14.17
N GLU A 106 -0.99 -25.00 -13.64
CA GLU A 106 -1.53 -25.31 -12.32
C GLU A 106 -0.79 -24.53 -11.21
N GLU A 107 0.53 -24.38 -11.33
CA GLU A 107 1.33 -23.60 -10.39
C GLU A 107 0.96 -22.10 -10.42
N ILE A 108 0.87 -21.48 -11.61
CA ILE A 108 0.40 -20.09 -11.74
C ILE A 108 -0.99 -19.92 -11.13
N TRP A 109 -1.92 -20.84 -11.44
CA TRP A 109 -3.27 -20.78 -10.90
C TRP A 109 -3.29 -20.84 -9.36
N ARG A 110 -2.45 -21.71 -8.76
CA ARG A 110 -2.28 -21.80 -7.29
C ARG A 110 -1.70 -20.51 -6.72
N LEU A 111 -0.71 -19.91 -7.37
CA LEU A 111 -0.14 -18.63 -6.95
C LEU A 111 -1.21 -17.53 -6.94
N ILE A 112 -2.03 -17.43 -7.98
CA ILE A 112 -3.14 -16.47 -8.04
C ILE A 112 -4.11 -16.65 -6.86
N GLN A 113 -4.43 -17.89 -6.48
CA GLN A 113 -5.27 -18.14 -5.30
C GLN A 113 -4.58 -17.69 -4.01
N GLN A 114 -3.29 -17.98 -3.87
CA GLN A 114 -2.52 -17.57 -2.69
C GLN A 114 -2.46 -16.05 -2.56
N PHE A 115 -2.21 -15.32 -3.65
CA PHE A 115 -2.26 -13.85 -3.65
C PHE A 115 -3.64 -13.30 -3.29
N LYS A 116 -4.73 -13.89 -3.81
CA LYS A 116 -6.10 -13.48 -3.44
C LYS A 116 -6.41 -13.66 -1.96
N ASN A 117 -5.77 -14.65 -1.33
CA ASN A 117 -5.98 -14.98 0.07
C ASN A 117 -5.03 -14.24 1.03
N LEU A 118 -4.11 -13.42 0.51
CA LEU A 118 -3.28 -12.55 1.36
C LEU A 118 -4.11 -11.49 2.08
N ILE A 119 -5.16 -10.98 1.42
CA ILE A 119 -6.11 -10.05 2.03
C ILE A 119 -7.21 -10.86 2.72
N THR A 120 -7.01 -11.15 4.00
CA THR A 120 -7.98 -11.88 4.82
C THR A 120 -9.13 -10.97 5.25
N GLU A 121 -10.26 -11.57 5.64
CA GLU A 121 -11.38 -10.81 6.25
C GLU A 121 -10.95 -10.11 7.54
N GLU A 122 -10.06 -10.74 8.31
CA GLU A 122 -9.48 -10.15 9.53
C GLU A 122 -8.68 -8.89 9.20
N LEU A 123 -7.82 -8.93 8.18
CA LEU A 123 -7.06 -7.77 7.75
C LEU A 123 -7.97 -6.64 7.28
N LEU A 124 -9.01 -6.96 6.49
CA LEU A 124 -10.01 -5.98 6.04
C LEU A 124 -10.70 -5.32 7.24
N GLN A 125 -11.09 -6.11 8.23
CA GLN A 125 -11.75 -5.62 9.43
C GLN A 125 -10.82 -4.72 10.26
N ILE A 126 -9.56 -5.11 10.42
CA ILE A 126 -8.53 -4.31 11.10
C ILE A 126 -8.36 -2.95 10.41
N VAL A 127 -8.19 -2.94 9.09
CA VAL A 127 -8.02 -1.71 8.31
C VAL A 127 -9.26 -0.82 8.41
N ASN A 128 -10.47 -1.40 8.33
CA ASN A 128 -11.73 -0.68 8.49
C ASN A 128 -11.88 -0.05 9.88
N ASP A 129 -11.64 -0.82 10.94
CA ASP A 129 -11.76 -0.34 12.31
C ASP A 129 -10.77 0.78 12.62
N ILE A 130 -9.53 0.67 12.10
CA ILE A 130 -8.52 1.72 12.21
C ILE A 130 -8.94 2.96 11.44
N ASN A 131 -9.38 2.82 10.19
CA ASN A 131 -9.80 3.96 9.36
C ASN A 131 -10.96 4.71 10.03
N ARG A 132 -11.98 3.98 10.51
CA ARG A 132 -13.10 4.56 11.24
C ARG A 132 -12.64 5.29 12.50
N LEU A 133 -11.79 4.66 13.31
CA LEU A 133 -11.28 5.26 14.55
C LEU A 133 -10.52 6.55 14.28
N ILE A 134 -9.63 6.56 13.28
CA ILE A 134 -8.89 7.77 12.88
C ILE A 134 -9.87 8.88 12.52
N ILE A 135 -10.85 8.59 11.65
CA ILE A 135 -11.85 9.55 11.19
C ILE A 135 -12.65 10.10 12.38
N GLU A 136 -13.09 9.24 13.29
CA GLU A 136 -13.81 9.64 14.51
C GLU A 136 -12.97 10.61 15.37
N LYS A 137 -11.69 10.31 15.57
CA LYS A 137 -10.78 11.17 16.35
C LYS A 137 -10.51 12.51 15.66
N LEU A 138 -10.21 12.50 14.36
CA LEU A 138 -9.97 13.72 13.59
C LEU A 138 -11.21 14.61 13.51
N ASN A 139 -12.40 14.03 13.37
CA ASN A 139 -13.65 14.79 13.38
C ASN A 139 -13.98 15.36 14.76
N GLY A 140 -13.71 14.60 15.84
CA GLY A 140 -13.88 15.10 17.21
C GLY A 140 -13.07 16.37 17.48
N MET A 141 -11.84 16.43 16.95
CA MET A 141 -10.94 17.59 17.07
C MET A 141 -11.40 18.82 16.30
N ASN A 142 -12.06 18.64 15.15
CA ASN A 142 -12.52 19.73 14.27
C ASN A 142 -13.75 20.49 14.80
N SER A 143 -14.28 20.14 15.97
CA SER A 143 -15.52 20.74 16.50
C SER A 143 -15.38 22.24 16.85
N ASN A 144 -14.16 22.76 17.01
CA ASN A 144 -13.92 24.13 17.48
C ASN A 144 -13.10 25.03 16.52
N ASN A 145 -12.53 24.49 15.45
CA ASN A 145 -11.83 25.26 14.40
C ASN A 145 -11.96 24.51 13.08
N ASP A 146 -12.40 25.20 12.02
CA ASP A 146 -12.50 24.67 10.66
C ASP A 146 -11.10 24.46 10.06
N ASP A 147 -10.33 23.49 10.55
CA ASP A 147 -9.09 23.10 9.91
C ASP A 147 -9.41 22.37 8.60
N GLU A 148 -9.42 23.15 7.51
CA GLU A 148 -9.70 22.69 6.15
C GLU A 148 -8.75 21.54 5.74
N ASN A 149 -7.52 21.50 6.28
CA ASN A 149 -6.57 20.45 5.95
C ASN A 149 -6.92 19.13 6.62
N ILE A 150 -7.41 19.14 7.87
CA ILE A 150 -7.89 17.93 8.54
C ILE A 150 -9.15 17.41 7.83
N LYS A 151 -10.10 18.27 7.46
CA LYS A 151 -11.28 17.86 6.68
C LYS A 151 -10.89 17.21 5.35
N LYS A 152 -9.91 17.79 4.65
CA LYS A 152 -9.34 17.21 3.41
C LYS A 152 -8.65 15.87 3.65
N LEU A 153 -7.99 15.67 4.79
CA LEU A 153 -7.40 14.38 5.16
C LEU A 153 -8.48 13.33 5.41
N VAL A 154 -9.54 13.67 6.16
CA VAL A 154 -10.66 12.76 6.44
C VAL A 154 -11.33 12.26 5.16
N ILE A 155 -11.62 13.16 4.22
CA ILE A 155 -12.18 12.79 2.91
C ILE A 155 -11.22 11.86 2.16
N GLN A 156 -9.92 12.13 2.22
CA GLN A 156 -8.93 11.31 1.54
C GLN A 156 -8.82 9.91 2.13
N LEU A 157 -8.93 9.77 3.46
CA LEU A 157 -8.97 8.47 4.14
C LEU A 157 -10.15 7.63 3.64
N ASP A 158 -11.35 8.23 3.55
CA ASP A 158 -12.53 7.56 3.00
C ASP A 158 -12.30 7.13 1.54
N ASN A 159 -11.78 8.03 0.69
CA ASN A 159 -11.50 7.71 -0.72
C ASN A 159 -10.54 6.52 -0.85
N CYS A 160 -9.44 6.52 -0.09
CA CYS A 160 -8.47 5.43 -0.10
C CYS A 160 -9.09 4.13 0.42
N PHE A 161 -9.90 4.18 1.48
CA PHE A 161 -10.56 3.02 2.04
C PHE A 161 -11.62 2.42 1.11
N TYR A 162 -12.49 3.24 0.51
CA TYR A 162 -13.45 2.76 -0.48
C TYR A 162 -12.77 2.22 -1.74
N GLY A 163 -11.68 2.87 -2.19
CA GLY A 163 -10.84 2.38 -3.27
C GLY A 163 -10.28 0.97 -2.96
N PHE A 164 -9.75 0.79 -1.76
CA PHE A 164 -9.26 -0.50 -1.27
C PHE A 164 -10.36 -1.57 -1.25
N LEU A 165 -11.52 -1.28 -0.65
CA LEU A 165 -12.64 -2.22 -0.58
C LEU A 165 -13.13 -2.63 -1.97
N ASN A 166 -13.31 -1.66 -2.88
CA ASN A 166 -13.79 -1.90 -4.23
C ASN A 166 -12.81 -2.74 -5.03
N LEU A 167 -11.51 -2.42 -4.98
CA LEU A 167 -10.45 -3.20 -5.62
C LEU A 167 -10.38 -4.62 -5.08
N ASN A 168 -10.42 -4.78 -3.75
CA ASN A 168 -10.37 -6.10 -3.13
C ASN A 168 -11.57 -6.96 -3.55
N ASN A 169 -12.77 -6.39 -3.49
CA ASN A 169 -13.99 -7.06 -3.90
C ASN A 169 -13.97 -7.43 -5.39
N PHE A 170 -13.46 -6.53 -6.23
CA PHE A 170 -13.31 -6.79 -7.67
C PHE A 170 -12.32 -7.93 -7.92
N ILE A 171 -11.11 -7.85 -7.37
CA ILE A 171 -10.03 -8.84 -7.57
C ILE A 171 -10.46 -10.23 -7.09
N ARG A 172 -11.13 -10.33 -5.94
CA ARG A 172 -11.62 -11.61 -5.40
C ARG A 172 -12.66 -12.26 -6.31
N ARG A 173 -13.50 -11.46 -6.97
CA ARG A 173 -14.56 -11.94 -7.88
C ARG A 173 -14.08 -12.33 -9.27
N ILE A 174 -12.86 -11.96 -9.66
CA ILE A 174 -12.30 -12.38 -10.95
C ILE A 174 -12.28 -13.91 -11.01
N PRO A 175 -12.89 -14.57 -12.00
CA PRO A 175 -12.82 -16.01 -12.13
C PRO A 175 -11.36 -16.45 -12.25
N SER A 176 -10.94 -17.43 -11.46
CA SER A 176 -9.64 -18.07 -11.63
C SER A 176 -9.89 -19.48 -12.16
N SER A 177 -9.86 -19.63 -13.47
CA SER A 177 -9.97 -20.95 -14.10
C SER A 177 -8.58 -21.52 -14.37
N LYS A 178 -8.45 -22.85 -14.26
CA LYS A 178 -7.26 -23.57 -14.71
C LYS A 178 -7.08 -23.46 -16.22
N THR A 179 -8.18 -23.30 -16.95
CA THR A 179 -8.22 -23.10 -18.40
C THR A 179 -9.27 -22.04 -18.76
N PHE A 180 -8.86 -21.01 -19.50
CA PHE A 180 -9.79 -20.08 -20.13
C PHE A 180 -10.04 -20.53 -21.57
N ASN A 181 -11.32 -20.74 -21.92
CA ASN A 181 -11.71 -20.99 -23.31
C ASN A 181 -11.46 -19.73 -24.16
N SER A 182 -11.29 -19.91 -25.47
CA SER A 182 -11.05 -18.81 -26.44
C SER A 182 -12.07 -17.67 -26.30
N ASP A 183 -13.34 -18.00 -26.07
CA ASP A 183 -14.45 -17.04 -26.04
C ASP A 183 -14.40 -16.13 -24.79
N ASN A 184 -13.76 -16.59 -23.72
CA ASN A 184 -13.58 -15.81 -22.48
C ASN A 184 -12.27 -15.03 -22.46
N GLN A 185 -11.36 -15.30 -23.40
CA GLN A 185 -10.00 -14.79 -23.33
C GLN A 185 -9.93 -13.27 -23.55
N ASP A 186 -10.67 -12.74 -24.53
CA ASP A 186 -10.70 -11.30 -24.83
C ASP A 186 -11.41 -10.50 -23.73
N SER A 187 -12.49 -11.06 -23.16
CA SER A 187 -13.15 -10.51 -21.98
C SER A 187 -12.20 -10.42 -20.79
N MET A 188 -11.38 -11.45 -20.57
CA MET A 188 -10.40 -11.45 -19.48
C MET A 188 -9.23 -10.50 -19.73
N LYS A 189 -8.76 -10.34 -20.98
CA LYS A 189 -7.77 -9.30 -21.32
C LYS A 189 -8.32 -7.90 -21.02
N SER A 190 -9.59 -7.68 -21.34
CA SER A 190 -10.28 -6.42 -21.03
C SER A 190 -10.34 -6.18 -19.53
N ILE A 191 -10.65 -7.21 -18.73
CA ILE A 191 -10.62 -7.14 -17.26
C ILE A 191 -9.22 -6.79 -16.75
N VAL A 192 -8.17 -7.45 -17.27
CA VAL A 192 -6.77 -7.14 -16.89
C VAL A 192 -6.44 -5.67 -17.18
N HIS A 193 -6.85 -5.16 -18.34
CA HIS A 193 -6.65 -3.76 -18.73
C HIS A 193 -7.35 -2.81 -17.77
N VAL A 194 -8.62 -3.06 -17.43
CA VAL A 194 -9.38 -2.26 -16.46
C VAL A 194 -8.71 -2.27 -15.09
N ILE A 195 -8.23 -3.42 -14.62
CA ILE A 195 -7.50 -3.49 -13.34
C ILE A 195 -6.27 -2.60 -13.38
N LYS A 196 -5.45 -2.74 -14.42
CA LYS A 196 -4.17 -2.05 -14.52
C LYS A 196 -4.33 -0.55 -14.71
N ASP A 197 -5.04 -0.17 -15.76
CA ASP A 197 -4.99 1.18 -16.32
C ASP A 197 -6.11 2.08 -15.76
N GLU A 198 -7.15 1.51 -15.14
CA GLU A 198 -8.20 2.27 -14.48
C GLU A 198 -8.14 2.11 -12.95
N LEU A 199 -8.37 0.89 -12.43
CA LEU A 199 -8.60 0.70 -11.01
C LEU A 199 -7.34 0.90 -10.16
N LEU A 200 -6.23 0.22 -10.51
CA LEU A 200 -4.97 0.34 -9.77
C LEU A 200 -4.33 1.71 -9.95
N LEU A 201 -4.40 2.27 -11.16
CA LEU A 201 -3.88 3.61 -11.42
C LEU A 201 -4.64 4.67 -10.62
N SER A 202 -5.97 4.64 -10.65
CA SER A 202 -6.80 5.60 -9.91
C SER A 202 -6.56 5.48 -8.41
N TRP A 203 -6.55 4.26 -7.87
CA TRP A 203 -6.31 4.08 -6.44
C TRP A 203 -4.90 4.50 -6.03
N LYS A 204 -3.89 4.25 -6.86
CA LYS A 204 -2.53 4.73 -6.60
C LYS A 204 -2.49 6.26 -6.48
N ILE A 205 -3.20 6.99 -7.36
CA ILE A 205 -3.30 8.45 -7.27
C ILE A 205 -3.92 8.88 -5.93
N GLU A 206 -4.96 8.19 -5.47
CA GLU A 206 -5.56 8.47 -4.16
C GLU A 206 -4.57 8.21 -3.01
N LEU A 207 -3.75 7.15 -3.09
CA LEU A 207 -2.72 6.87 -2.09
C LEU A 207 -1.61 7.93 -2.09
N ASP A 208 -1.13 8.32 -3.27
CA ASP A 208 -0.12 9.38 -3.41
C ASP A 208 -0.65 10.70 -2.81
N LEU A 209 -1.93 11.01 -3.03
CA LEU A 209 -2.58 12.19 -2.45
C LEU A 209 -2.74 12.09 -0.93
N LEU A 210 -3.08 10.91 -0.39
CA LEU A 210 -3.10 10.68 1.06
C LEU A 210 -1.73 10.93 1.67
N ASN A 211 -0.69 10.37 1.07
CA ASN A 211 0.70 10.50 1.47
C ASN A 211 1.14 11.98 1.51
N CYS A 212 0.87 12.74 0.45
CA CYS A 212 1.15 14.18 0.42
C CYS A 212 0.41 14.94 1.54
N LYS A 213 -0.89 14.66 1.74
CA LYS A 213 -1.69 15.34 2.77
C LYS A 213 -1.14 15.08 4.17
N ILE A 214 -0.82 13.81 4.50
CA ILE A 214 -0.34 13.48 5.84
C ILE A 214 1.03 14.10 6.10
N PHE A 215 1.95 14.09 5.14
CA PHE A 215 3.25 14.70 5.35
C PHE A 215 3.23 16.22 5.38
N SER A 216 2.32 16.87 4.65
CA SER A 216 2.06 18.31 4.76
C SER A 216 1.55 18.69 6.16
N LEU A 217 0.68 17.86 6.75
CA LEU A 217 0.18 18.06 8.12
C LEU A 217 1.26 17.80 9.18
N ILE A 218 2.11 16.79 8.99
CA ILE A 218 3.23 16.50 9.89
C ILE A 218 4.26 17.64 9.83
N SER A 219 4.62 18.11 8.63
CA SER A 219 5.67 19.12 8.41
C SER A 219 5.28 20.53 8.88
N THR A 220 4.01 20.73 9.27
CA THR A 220 3.44 21.98 9.79
C THR A 220 3.03 21.87 11.26
N ASN A 221 3.02 20.67 11.84
CA ASN A 221 2.58 20.47 13.22
C ASN A 221 3.67 20.82 14.25
N GLU A 222 3.42 21.84 15.07
CA GLU A 222 4.40 22.32 16.05
C GLU A 222 4.80 21.27 17.09
N LYS A 223 3.86 20.44 17.58
CA LYS A 223 4.17 19.38 18.55
C LYS A 223 5.18 18.39 17.96
N ILE A 224 4.95 17.94 16.73
CA ILE A 224 5.85 17.00 16.03
C ILE A 224 7.20 17.65 15.73
N LEU A 225 7.20 18.87 15.20
CA LEU A 225 8.44 19.58 14.86
C LEU A 225 9.32 19.86 16.08
N ASN A 226 8.72 20.12 17.24
CA ASN A 226 9.46 20.29 18.49
C ASN A 226 10.10 18.97 18.95
N LEU A 227 9.40 17.84 18.82
CA LEU A 227 9.98 16.52 19.10
C LEU A 227 11.15 16.20 18.16
N PHE A 228 11.02 16.52 16.87
CA PHE A 228 12.10 16.34 15.91
C PHE A 228 13.34 17.17 16.26
N ARG A 229 13.15 18.45 16.63
CA ARG A 229 14.26 19.31 17.08
C ARG A 229 14.94 18.76 18.33
N GLN A 230 14.16 18.28 19.30
CA GLN A 230 14.71 17.69 20.51
C GLN A 230 15.59 16.47 20.18
N TYR A 231 15.11 15.59 19.30
CA TYR A 231 15.89 14.46 18.80
C TYR A 231 17.21 14.90 18.14
N GLN A 232 17.20 15.97 17.34
CA GLN A 232 18.43 16.51 16.74
C GLN A 232 19.42 16.98 17.81
N VAL A 233 18.95 17.70 18.83
CA VAL A 233 19.78 18.15 19.96
C VAL A 233 20.38 16.95 20.70
N ASP A 234 19.56 15.95 21.02
CA ASP A 234 19.97 14.77 21.80
C ASP A 234 21.03 13.93 21.05
N ASN A 235 21.01 13.95 19.71
CA ASN A 235 22.01 13.30 18.86
C ASN A 235 23.19 14.20 18.44
N GLY A 236 23.34 15.37 19.09
CA GLY A 236 24.46 16.28 18.84
C GLY A 236 24.44 16.96 17.46
N GLN A 237 23.29 16.96 16.77
CA GLN A 237 23.10 17.66 15.51
C GLN A 237 22.71 19.11 15.76
N THR A 238 23.07 20.01 14.83
CA THR A 238 22.58 21.39 14.89
C THR A 238 21.11 21.41 14.48
N PRO A 239 20.19 21.88 15.32
CA PRO A 239 18.76 21.88 15.00
C PRO A 239 18.51 22.70 13.73
N ILE A 240 17.70 22.16 12.83
CA ILE A 240 17.39 22.88 11.60
C ILE A 240 16.50 24.08 11.95
N GLU A 241 16.96 25.28 11.58
CA GLU A 241 16.18 26.50 11.68
C GLU A 241 15.02 26.47 10.69
N ILE A 242 13.82 26.19 11.20
CA ILE A 242 12.58 26.37 10.45
C ILE A 242 12.36 27.88 10.33
N LYS A 243 12.74 28.45 9.19
CA LYS A 243 12.55 29.88 8.92
C LYS A 243 11.07 30.21 9.02
N LYS A 244 10.70 31.06 9.98
CA LYS A 244 9.37 31.69 10.09
C LYS A 244 9.16 32.71 8.96
N GLN A 245 9.20 32.29 7.71
CA GLN A 245 8.64 33.11 6.63
C GLN A 245 7.23 32.60 6.37
N ASP A 246 6.28 33.51 6.57
CA ASP A 246 4.83 33.35 6.42
C ASP A 246 4.09 32.61 7.56
N ASN A 247 4.27 33.05 8.80
CA ASN A 247 3.38 32.76 9.96
C ASN A 247 3.01 31.29 10.28
N MET A 248 3.62 30.31 9.63
CA MET A 248 3.51 28.88 9.92
C MET A 248 4.92 28.33 9.88
N GLY A 249 5.46 27.91 11.01
CA GLY A 249 6.78 27.27 11.07
C GLY A 249 6.74 25.90 10.39
N SER A 250 6.87 25.87 9.06
CA SER A 250 6.78 24.64 8.25
C SER A 250 8.12 24.24 7.63
N ILE A 251 8.36 22.93 7.51
CA ILE A 251 9.47 22.39 6.70
C ILE A 251 9.01 22.24 5.25
N LYS A 252 9.75 22.83 4.29
CA LYS A 252 9.44 22.69 2.85
C LYS A 252 9.69 21.26 2.36
N GLU A 253 8.77 20.70 1.59
CA GLU A 253 8.81 19.30 1.11
C GLU A 253 10.09 18.98 0.30
N ASP A 254 10.60 19.93 -0.50
CA ASP A 254 11.82 19.74 -1.30
C ASP A 254 13.14 20.01 -0.54
N SER A 255 13.09 20.12 0.79
CA SER A 255 14.27 20.47 1.58
C SER A 255 14.98 19.25 2.17
N GLU A 256 16.30 19.37 2.38
CA GLU A 256 17.08 18.37 3.12
C GLU A 256 16.51 18.13 4.53
N ALA A 257 15.93 19.17 5.13
CA ALA A 257 15.24 19.10 6.40
C ALA A 257 14.01 18.18 6.38
N PHE A 258 13.27 18.17 5.27
CA PHE A 258 12.13 17.27 5.09
C PHE A 258 12.61 15.83 4.99
N ILE A 259 13.68 15.57 4.21
CA ILE A 259 14.28 14.23 4.09
C ILE A 259 14.70 13.70 5.48
N GLN A 260 15.34 14.54 6.29
CA GLN A 260 15.73 14.18 7.65
C GLN A 260 14.53 13.93 8.57
N LEU A 261 13.47 14.75 8.46
CA LEU A 261 12.22 14.53 9.19
C LEU A 261 11.60 13.17 8.82
N ILE A 262 11.53 12.83 7.53
CA ILE A 262 10.98 11.55 7.07
C ILE A 262 11.82 10.37 7.57
N SER A 263 13.16 10.48 7.53
CA SER A 263 14.04 9.43 8.06
C SER A 263 13.80 9.22 9.55
N TRP A 264 13.77 10.30 10.34
CA TRP A 264 13.47 10.22 11.78
C TRP A 264 12.09 9.62 12.06
N LEU A 265 11.07 10.02 11.31
CA LEU A 265 9.72 9.44 11.45
C LEU A 265 9.76 7.94 11.20
N LYS A 266 10.36 7.52 10.08
CA LYS A 266 10.44 6.11 9.70
C LYS A 266 11.23 5.30 10.71
N ASP A 267 12.44 5.75 11.04
CA ASP A 267 13.45 4.96 11.74
C ASP A 267 13.24 4.97 13.26
N ASP A 268 12.68 6.04 13.84
CA ASP A 268 12.61 6.19 15.29
C ASP A 268 11.18 6.28 15.85
N GLN A 269 10.20 6.69 15.04
CA GLN A 269 8.87 7.06 15.58
C GLN A 269 7.72 6.16 15.13
N VAL A 270 7.77 5.71 13.88
CA VAL A 270 6.70 4.95 13.21
C VAL A 270 7.04 3.47 13.20
N PHE A 271 8.30 3.10 12.93
CA PHE A 271 8.74 1.70 12.87
C PHE A 271 9.90 1.36 13.81
N GLY A 272 10.38 2.27 14.66
CA GLY A 272 11.69 2.13 15.34
C GLY A 272 11.91 0.93 16.26
N SER A 273 10.88 0.18 16.64
CA SER A 273 11.03 -1.12 17.34
C SER A 273 10.72 -2.35 16.47
N LEU A 274 10.17 -2.13 15.28
CA LEU A 274 9.79 -3.13 14.30
C LEU A 274 10.73 -2.97 13.11
N VAL A 275 11.87 -3.67 13.15
CA VAL A 275 12.72 -3.82 11.98
C VAL A 275 11.89 -4.53 10.90
N LEU A 276 11.35 -3.74 9.97
CA LEU A 276 10.71 -4.19 8.73
C LEU A 276 11.77 -4.69 7.74
#